data_AF-D5UWF5-F1
#
_entry.id   AF-D5UWF5-F1
#
_cell.length_a   1.000
_cell.length_b   1.000
_cell.length_c   1.000
_cell.angle_alpha   90.00
_cell.angle_beta   90.00
_cell.angle_gamma   90.00
#
_symmetry.space_group_name_H-M   'P 1'
#
loop_
_entity.id
_entity.type
_entity.pdbx_description
1 polymer ?
#
loop_
_entity_poly.entity_id
_entity_poly.type
_entity_poly.pdbx_seq_one_letter_code
_entity_poly.pdbx_strand_id
1 'polypeptide(L)'
;MGTSAELAEMKAGADSLEELGAQMNSVLAQLRSDVEMTRSAWVGTAQIAFNTVMTRWDENTMKLNTAINDISSMLAGNTVSYNTTEAESEQDLNSIGATLSL
;
A
#
# COMPACT_ATOMS: atom_id res chain seq x y z
N MET A 1 -18.47 1.02 8.79
CA MET A 1 -18.25 -0.43 8.57
C MET A 1 -17.59 -0.53 7.22
N GLY A 2 -16.34 -0.98 7.14
CA GLY A 2 -15.66 -1.21 5.87
C GLY A 2 -16.27 -2.43 5.19
N THR A 3 -16.94 -2.25 4.06
CA THR A 3 -17.53 -3.31 3.27
C THR A 3 -16.43 -4.14 2.59
N SER A 4 -16.73 -5.37 2.19
CA SER A 4 -15.82 -6.22 1.41
C SER A 4 -15.38 -5.55 0.09
N ALA A 5 -16.20 -4.67 -0.46
CA ALA A 5 -15.90 -3.86 -1.65
C ALA A 5 -14.78 -2.84 -1.38
N GLU A 6 -14.86 -2.08 -0.28
CA GLU A 6 -13.81 -1.12 0.11
C GLU A 6 -12.48 -1.85 0.40
N LEU A 7 -12.55 -3.06 0.96
CA LEU A 7 -11.38 -3.90 1.18
C LEU A 7 -10.68 -4.29 -0.13
N ALA A 8 -11.46 -4.64 -1.15
CA ALA A 8 -10.96 -5.00 -2.48
C ALA A 8 -10.34 -3.80 -3.19
N GLU A 9 -10.95 -2.62 -3.07
CA GLU A 9 -10.42 -1.37 -3.63
C GLU A 9 -9.08 -0.97 -2.97
N MET A 10 -8.96 -1.09 -1.64
CA MET A 10 -7.69 -0.84 -0.96
C MET A 10 -6.59 -1.79 -1.41
N LYS A 11 -6.91 -3.08 -1.56
CA LYS A 11 -5.95 -4.05 -2.11
C LYS A 11 -5.52 -3.68 -3.54
N ALA A 12 -6.46 -3.31 -4.40
CA ALA A 12 -6.14 -2.87 -5.76
C ALA A 12 -5.25 -1.62 -5.77
N GLY A 13 -5.46 -0.70 -4.82
CA GLY A 13 -4.59 0.45 -4.59
C GLY A 13 -3.17 0.05 -4.17
N ALA A 14 -3.03 -0.91 -3.25
CA ALA A 14 -1.72 -1.44 -2.84
C ALA A 14 -0.97 -2.07 -4.03
N ASP A 15 -1.67 -2.90 -4.82
CA ASP A 15 -1.08 -3.57 -5.98
C ASP A 15 -0.62 -2.53 -7.04
N SER A 16 -1.42 -1.48 -7.29
CA SER A 16 -1.06 -0.37 -8.20
C SER A 16 0.16 0.42 -7.71
N LEU A 17 0.28 0.61 -6.40
CA LEU A 17 1.40 1.29 -5.78
C LEU A 17 2.69 0.48 -5.96
N GLU A 18 2.64 -0.83 -5.72
CA GLU A 18 3.79 -1.74 -5.92
C GLU A 18 4.26 -1.70 -7.38
N GLU A 19 3.33 -1.73 -8.34
CA GLU A 19 3.63 -1.61 -9.76
C GLU A 19 4.31 -0.28 -10.11
N LEU A 20 3.82 0.83 -9.57
CA LEU A 20 4.44 2.14 -9.75
C LEU A 20 5.87 2.17 -9.18
N GLY A 21 6.10 1.53 -8.04
CA GLY A 21 7.43 1.36 -7.45
C GLY A 21 8.38 0.59 -8.38
N ALA A 22 7.91 -0.49 -8.99
CA ALA A 22 8.68 -1.27 -9.96
C ALA A 22 9.03 -0.45 -11.22
N GLN A 23 8.07 0.31 -11.78
CA GLN A 23 8.32 1.19 -12.92
C GLN A 23 9.36 2.26 -12.59
N MET A 24 9.26 2.89 -11.42
CA MET A 24 10.23 3.87 -10.95
C MET A 24 11.64 3.30 -10.81
N ASN A 25 11.78 2.08 -10.30
CA ASN A 25 13.06 1.39 -10.23
C ASN A 25 13.70 1.19 -11.61
N SER A 26 12.88 0.83 -12.61
CA SER A 26 13.35 0.70 -14.00
C SER A 26 13.85 2.04 -14.55
N VAL A 27 13.13 3.13 -14.29
CA VAL A 27 13.53 4.49 -14.72
C VAL A 27 14.84 4.90 -14.04
N LEU A 28 15.00 4.61 -12.75
CA LEU A 28 16.25 4.86 -12.01
C LEU A 28 17.43 4.09 -12.59
N ALA A 29 17.24 2.81 -12.93
CA ALA A 29 18.28 1.99 -13.54
C ALA A 29 18.72 2.58 -14.89
N GLN A 30 17.76 3.01 -15.72
CA GLN A 30 18.05 3.69 -16.97
C GLN A 30 18.83 4.98 -16.74
N LEU A 31 18.40 5.84 -15.81
CA LEU A 31 19.08 7.09 -15.50
C LEU A 31 20.53 6.86 -15.04
N ARG A 32 20.77 5.83 -14.22
CA ARG A 32 22.14 5.44 -13.80
C ARG A 32 23.00 5.03 -14.99
N SER A 33 22.45 4.24 -15.90
CA SER A 33 23.14 3.82 -17.12
C SER A 33 23.52 5.04 -17.97
N ASP A 34 22.58 5.96 -18.17
CA ASP A 34 22.80 7.16 -18.99
C ASP A 34 23.86 8.07 -18.38
N VAL A 35 23.87 8.23 -17.05
CA VAL A 35 24.90 8.99 -16.31
C VAL A 35 26.28 8.34 -16.44
N GLU A 36 26.36 7.01 -16.36
CA GLU A 36 27.65 6.30 -16.48
C GLU A 36 28.21 6.36 -17.91
N MET A 37 27.36 6.23 -18.93
CA MET A 37 27.81 6.37 -20.33
C MET A 37 28.29 7.78 -20.67
N THR A 38 27.70 8.79 -20.07
CA THR A 38 27.98 10.21 -20.37
C THR A 38 28.95 10.85 -19.38
N ARG A 39 29.54 10.06 -18.46
CA ARG A 39 30.34 10.53 -17.32
C ARG A 39 31.49 11.47 -17.68
N SER A 40 32.07 11.33 -18.87
CA SER A 40 33.13 12.22 -19.37
C SER A 40 32.61 13.59 -19.86
N ALA A 41 31.33 13.69 -20.23
CA ALA A 41 30.74 14.87 -20.87
C ALA A 41 29.75 15.62 -19.95
N TRP A 42 29.30 15.01 -18.85
CA TRP A 42 28.15 15.47 -18.06
C TRP A 42 28.42 15.71 -16.57
N VAL A 43 29.69 15.88 -16.21
CA VAL A 43 30.11 16.15 -14.82
C VAL A 43 29.44 17.42 -14.28
N GLY A 44 28.83 17.35 -13.11
CA GLY A 44 28.17 18.48 -12.44
C GLY A 44 26.64 18.49 -12.61
N THR A 45 26.12 18.81 -13.79
CA THR A 45 24.65 18.96 -13.99
C THR A 45 23.91 17.62 -13.92
N ALA A 46 24.46 16.55 -14.49
CA ALA A 46 23.83 15.23 -14.43
C ALA A 46 23.83 14.66 -13.00
N GLN A 47 24.86 14.99 -12.22
CA GLN A 47 24.96 14.57 -10.82
C GLN A 47 23.89 15.23 -9.96
N ILE A 48 23.59 16.51 -10.20
CA ILE A 48 22.49 17.22 -9.53
C ILE A 48 21.15 16.58 -9.90
N ALA A 49 20.90 16.35 -11.19
CA ALA A 49 19.65 15.72 -11.65
C ALA A 49 19.49 14.31 -11.06
N PHE A 50 20.56 13.51 -11.04
CA PHE A 50 20.57 12.18 -10.40
C PHE A 50 20.21 12.26 -8.92
N ASN A 51 20.84 13.18 -8.18
CA ASN A 51 20.53 13.39 -6.76
C ASN A 51 19.06 13.75 -6.55
N THR A 52 18.49 14.63 -7.38
CA THR A 52 17.06 14.99 -7.31
C THR A 52 16.16 13.78 -7.53
N VAL A 53 16.48 12.90 -8.49
CA VAL A 53 15.69 11.69 -8.73
C VAL A 53 15.83 10.71 -7.56
N MET A 54 17.03 10.56 -7.00
CA MET A 54 17.25 9.71 -5.83
C MET A 54 16.46 10.21 -4.60
N THR A 55 16.42 11.53 -4.35
CA THR A 55 15.58 12.11 -3.30
C THR A 55 14.10 11.83 -3.53
N ARG A 56 13.60 12.01 -4.75
CA ARG A 56 12.20 11.69 -5.10
C ARG A 56 11.88 10.21 -4.92
N TRP A 57 12.84 9.32 -5.19
CA TRP A 57 12.69 7.90 -4.95
C TRP A 57 12.54 7.58 -3.47
N ASP A 58 13.42 8.11 -2.63
CA ASP A 58 13.36 7.87 -1.19
C ASP A 58 12.01 8.37 -0.62
N GLU A 59 11.55 9.54 -1.06
CA GLU A 59 10.22 10.07 -0.70
C GLU A 59 9.07 9.16 -1.13
N ASN A 60 9.09 8.68 -2.38
CA ASN A 60 8.02 7.83 -2.90
C ASN A 60 8.02 6.46 -2.23
N THR A 61 9.19 5.91 -1.90
CA THR A 61 9.33 4.63 -1.18
C THR A 61 8.78 4.74 0.24
N MET A 62 9.05 5.86 0.93
CA MET A 62 8.46 6.11 2.24
C MET A 62 6.93 6.20 2.16
N LYS A 63 6.40 6.96 1.20
CA LYS A 63 4.94 7.07 1.00
C LYS A 63 4.30 5.71 0.69
N LEU A 64 4.95 4.90 -0.15
CA LEU A 64 4.52 3.55 -0.49
C LEU A 64 4.42 2.67 0.75
N ASN A 65 5.49 2.60 1.53
CA ASN A 65 5.54 1.78 2.74
C ASN A 65 4.49 2.24 3.77
N THR A 66 4.29 3.55 3.94
CA THR A 66 3.23 4.08 4.79
C THR A 66 1.86 3.64 4.31
N ALA A 67 1.56 3.81 3.01
CA ALA A 67 0.27 3.40 2.45
C ALA A 67 0.00 1.90 2.63
N ILE A 68 1.00 1.04 2.41
CA ILE A 68 0.87 -0.42 2.62
C ILE A 68 0.61 -0.75 4.09
N ASN A 69 1.30 -0.07 5.01
CA ASN A 69 1.09 -0.26 6.45
C ASN A 69 -0.30 0.20 6.89
N ASP A 70 -0.77 1.34 6.39
CA ASP A 70 -2.11 1.86 6.68
C ASP A 70 -3.19 0.91 6.16
N ILE A 71 -3.02 0.38 4.94
CA ILE A 71 -3.91 -0.64 4.36
C ILE A 71 -3.90 -1.89 5.23
N SER A 72 -2.74 -2.38 5.64
CA SER A 72 -2.61 -3.58 6.49
C SER A 72 -3.29 -3.39 7.85
N SER A 73 -3.16 -2.20 8.44
CA SER A 73 -3.81 -1.82 9.70
C SER A 73 -5.34 -1.75 9.54
N MET A 74 -5.83 -1.12 8.47
CA MET A 74 -7.26 -1.08 8.16
C MET A 74 -7.82 -2.48 7.92
N LEU A 75 -7.08 -3.35 7.24
CA LEU A 75 -7.47 -4.74 7.01
C LEU A 75 -7.64 -5.49 8.34
N ALA A 76 -6.63 -5.44 9.19
CA ALA A 76 -6.63 -6.11 10.49
C ALA A 76 -7.78 -5.59 11.40
N GLY A 77 -8.00 -4.27 11.43
CA GLY A 77 -9.09 -3.66 12.19
C GLY A 77 -10.48 -4.07 11.68
N ASN A 78 -10.66 -4.14 10.35
CA ASN A 78 -11.92 -4.58 9.75
C ASN A 78 -12.17 -6.08 9.97
N THR A 79 -11.17 -6.94 9.83
CA THR A 79 -11.34 -8.39 10.09
C THR A 79 -11.73 -8.66 11.54
N VAL A 80 -11.12 -7.96 12.50
CA VAL A 80 -11.51 -8.08 13.92
C VAL A 80 -12.93 -7.58 14.14
N SER A 81 -13.30 -6.40 13.62
CA SER A 81 -14.66 -5.88 13.78
C SER A 81 -15.72 -6.79 13.16
N TYR A 82 -15.45 -7.35 11.98
CA TYR A 82 -16.39 -8.23 11.29
C TYR A 82 -16.65 -9.52 12.09
N ASN A 83 -15.57 -10.17 12.56
CA ASN A 83 -15.69 -11.38 13.39
C ASN A 83 -16.43 -11.11 14.71
N THR A 84 -16.18 -9.96 15.36
CA THR A 84 -16.88 -9.59 16.60
C THR A 84 -18.38 -9.36 16.35
N THR A 85 -18.74 -8.62 15.30
CA THR A 85 -20.15 -8.37 14.96
C THR A 85 -20.90 -9.65 14.60
N GLU A 86 -20.25 -10.60 13.91
CA GLU A 86 -20.85 -11.89 13.56
C GLU A 86 -21.08 -12.75 14.82
N ALA A 87 -20.08 -12.83 15.71
CA ALA A 87 -20.21 -13.56 16.98
C ALA A 87 -21.29 -12.99 17.91
N GLU A 88 -21.40 -11.66 18.00
CA GLU A 88 -22.47 -10.99 18.76
C GLU A 88 -23.85 -11.29 18.16
N SER A 89 -23.98 -11.26 16.82
CA SER A 89 -25.24 -11.55 16.14
C SER A 89 -25.69 -13.00 16.32
N GLU A 90 -24.78 -13.97 16.26
CA GLU A 90 -25.08 -15.39 16.53
C GLU A 90 -25.51 -15.61 17.99
N GLN A 91 -24.88 -14.90 18.93
CA GLN A 91 -25.21 -14.99 20.35
C GLN A 91 -26.60 -14.42 20.62
N ASP A 92 -26.94 -13.28 20.02
CA ASP A 92 -28.27 -12.67 20.09
C ASP A 92 -29.33 -13.58 19.45
N LEU A 93 -29.08 -14.13 18.27
CA LEU A 93 -29.99 -15.07 17.60
C LEU A 93 -30.23 -16.33 18.43
N ASN A 94 -29.18 -16.89 19.04
CA ASN A 94 -29.31 -18.03 19.96
C ASN A 94 -30.14 -17.67 21.20
N SER A 95 -29.97 -16.46 21.74
CA SER A 95 -30.76 -15.99 22.88
C SER A 95 -32.24 -15.81 22.53
N ILE A 96 -32.54 -15.26 21.36
CA ILE A 96 -33.91 -15.10 20.85
C ILE A 96 -34.54 -16.48 20.59
N GLY A 97 -33.79 -17.40 19.96
CA GLY A 97 -34.24 -18.77 19.73
C GLY A 97 -34.56 -19.52 21.02
N ALA A 98 -33.72 -19.36 22.06
CA ALA A 98 -33.97 -19.93 23.38
C ALA A 98 -35.23 -19.33 24.03
N THR A 99 -35.46 -18.03 23.85
CA THR A 99 -36.63 -17.33 24.42
C THR A 99 -37.94 -17.69 23.71
N LEU A 100 -37.89 -17.93 22.40
CA LEU A 100 -39.04 -18.38 21.60
C LEU A 100 -39.40 -19.87 21.82
N SER A 101 -38.49 -20.64 22.40
CA SER A 101 -38.68 -22.07 22.69
C SER A 101 -39.28 -22.38 24.07
N LEU A 102 -39.61 -21.36 24.86
CA LEU A 102 -40.33 -21.42 26.14
C LEU A 102 -41.77 -20.94 25.99
#